data_AF-A0A1A8NEQ8-F1
#
_entry.id   AF-A0A1A8NEQ8-F1
#
_cell.length_a   1.000
_cell.length_b   1.000
_cell.length_c   1.000
_cell.angle_alpha   90.00
_cell.angle_beta   90.00
_cell.angle_gamma   90.00
#
_symmetry.space_group_name_H-M   'P 1'
#
loop_
_entity.id
_entity.type
_entity.pdbx_description
1 polymer ?
#
loop_
_entity_poly.entity_id
_entity_poly.type
_entity_poly.pdbx_seq_one_letter_code
_entity_poly.pdbx_strand_id
1 'polypeptide(L)'
;MVIGMTTTGAAKFRNALQELCPRVVIVEEAAEVLEAHTITTLSEACQHLILIGDHQQLKPSATVYDLAKNFHLEMSMFERLVNMKMPFVRLNYQHRMRPDIACLLSPHIYSELENHPSVFEYDNIKGLSANLFFVEHKQREEEIKDGKSHQNIHEAEFVVALCRYLLHQDYKPEQITVLTTYTGQLFCLRKLMPSSEFAGVKVHVVDKYQGEENDIVLLSLVRSNLQGKVGFLSIPNRVCVALSRAKKGLYCICNSEILSSVQLWSNIFHTLREKDQVGKALTLCCQNHPDRQAKASCAEDFKQAPEGGCTQPCQFRLDCGHVCPRVCHPSDPEHKKVKCRKNCEKILCKEGHKCTRLCYEDCPECLVKVEKVVTQCKHLQMVPCSQNPQTFICQEPCQKLLECGHPCDTVCGELCTRKCIVKVILKLKC
;
A
#
# COMPACT_ATOMS: atom_id res chain seq x y z
N MET A 1 19.42 26.82 24.63
CA MET A 1 18.60 27.06 23.43
C MET A 1 19.12 26.15 22.33
N VAL A 2 18.23 25.47 21.60
CA VAL A 2 18.58 24.63 20.45
C VAL A 2 17.85 25.21 19.24
N ILE A 3 18.55 25.35 18.11
CA ILE A 3 17.98 25.85 16.86
C ILE A 3 18.24 24.80 15.79
N GLY A 4 17.16 24.28 15.20
CA GLY A 4 17.22 23.38 14.06
C GLY A 4 17.00 24.16 12.77
N MET A 5 17.85 23.93 11.76
CA MET A 5 17.68 24.49 10.43
C MET A 5 18.37 23.62 9.38
N THR A 6 17.91 23.67 8.13
CA THR A 6 18.62 23.05 7.02
C THR A 6 19.88 23.85 6.68
N THR A 7 20.85 23.22 6.03
CA THR A 7 22.11 23.89 5.66
C THR A 7 21.88 25.04 4.66
N THR A 8 20.90 24.91 3.77
CA THR A 8 20.44 26.01 2.91
C THR A 8 19.83 27.15 3.72
N GLY A 9 19.08 26.82 4.78
CA GLY A 9 18.57 27.80 5.74
C GLY A 9 19.71 28.52 6.45
N ALA A 10 20.73 27.80 6.92
CA ALA A 10 21.91 28.38 7.54
C ALA A 10 22.66 29.34 6.59
N ALA A 11 22.82 28.96 5.32
CA ALA A 11 23.40 29.83 4.30
C ALA A 11 22.57 31.12 4.10
N LYS A 12 21.23 31.01 4.10
CA LYS A 12 20.33 32.17 3.95
C LYS A 12 20.36 33.09 5.17
N PHE A 13 20.40 32.53 6.38
CA PHE A 13 20.36 33.28 7.65
C PHE A 13 21.76 33.47 8.26
N ARG A 14 22.80 33.49 7.41
CA ARG A 14 24.19 33.60 7.86
C ARG A 14 24.42 34.76 8.83
N ASN A 15 23.87 35.94 8.55
CA ASN A 15 24.04 37.11 9.42
C ASN A 15 23.48 36.86 10.83
N ALA A 16 22.28 36.29 10.92
CA ALA A 16 21.68 35.95 12.21
C ALA A 16 22.49 34.87 12.95
N LEU A 17 23.08 33.90 12.24
CA LEU A 17 23.97 32.91 12.85
C LEU A 17 25.27 33.53 13.36
N GLN A 18 25.83 34.52 12.65
CA GLN A 18 27.01 35.25 13.13
C GLN A 18 26.69 36.08 14.37
N GLU A 19 25.53 36.74 14.43
CA GLU A 19 25.10 37.49 15.61
C GLU A 19 24.81 36.57 16.81
N LEU A 20 24.22 35.39 16.54
CA LEU A 20 23.91 34.41 17.56
C LEU A 20 25.16 33.76 18.18
N CYS A 21 26.27 33.70 17.43
CA CYS A 21 27.53 33.10 17.89
C CYS A 21 27.40 31.67 18.46
N PRO A 22 26.85 30.70 17.71
CA PRO A 22 26.73 29.32 18.20
C PRO A 22 28.12 28.73 18.50
N ARG A 23 28.36 28.37 19.77
CA ARG A 23 29.61 27.73 20.23
C ARG A 23 29.70 26.24 19.87
N VAL A 24 28.56 25.59 19.68
CA VAL A 24 28.47 24.18 19.32
C VAL A 24 27.58 24.05 18.09
N VAL A 25 28.09 23.38 17.07
CA VAL A 25 27.37 23.11 15.82
C VAL A 25 27.35 21.60 15.61
N ILE A 26 26.16 21.04 15.39
CA ILE A 26 25.96 19.64 15.05
C ILE A 26 25.41 19.58 13.62
N VAL A 27 26.05 18.80 12.77
CA VAL A 27 25.62 18.58 11.38
C VAL A 27 25.29 17.10 11.24
N GLU A 28 24.00 16.81 11.06
CA GLU A 28 23.49 15.48 10.72
C GLU A 28 23.57 15.26 9.20
N GLU A 29 23.72 14.00 8.76
CA GLU A 29 23.95 13.62 7.36
C GLU A 29 25.12 14.40 6.72
N ALA A 30 26.15 14.71 7.52
CA ALA A 30 27.28 15.54 7.13
C ALA A 30 28.05 15.00 5.90
N ALA A 31 27.94 13.69 5.65
CA ALA A 31 28.52 13.06 4.47
C ALA A 31 27.83 13.48 3.16
N GLU A 32 26.56 13.88 3.20
CA GLU A 32 25.74 14.34 2.06
C GLU A 32 25.77 15.88 1.89
N VAL A 33 26.38 16.61 2.84
CA VAL A 33 26.42 18.07 2.84
C VAL A 33 27.64 18.61 2.11
N LEU A 34 27.41 19.50 1.13
CA LEU A 34 28.49 20.23 0.46
C LEU A 34 29.36 20.96 1.49
N GLU A 35 30.67 20.84 1.37
CA GLU A 35 31.62 21.48 2.29
C GLU A 35 31.36 22.99 2.45
N ALA A 36 31.05 23.68 1.35
CA ALA A 36 30.70 25.10 1.36
C ALA A 36 29.50 25.40 2.29
N HIS A 37 28.49 24.53 2.32
CA HIS A 37 27.33 24.68 3.18
C HIS A 37 27.67 24.41 4.66
N THR A 38 28.58 23.48 4.96
CA THR A 38 29.07 23.29 6.33
C THR A 38 29.79 24.55 6.82
N ILE A 39 30.64 25.15 5.98
CA ILE A 39 31.37 26.39 6.33
C ILE A 39 30.42 27.54 6.65
N THR A 40 29.26 27.66 5.97
CA THR A 40 28.30 28.74 6.26
C THR A 40 27.60 28.61 7.61
N THR A 41 27.60 27.42 8.22
CA THR A 41 27.03 27.20 9.56
C THR A 41 27.95 27.65 10.69
N LEU A 42 29.24 27.86 10.41
CA LEU A 42 30.25 28.18 11.42
C LEU A 42 30.29 29.69 11.71
N SER A 43 30.43 30.03 12.99
CA SER A 43 30.73 31.39 13.46
C SER A 43 32.14 31.46 14.04
N GLU A 44 32.71 32.66 14.19
CA GLU A 44 34.00 32.85 14.87
C GLU A 44 33.99 32.34 16.32
N ALA A 45 32.80 32.28 16.94
CA ALA A 45 32.62 31.76 18.29
C ALA A 45 32.51 30.22 18.37
N CYS A 46 32.47 29.52 17.23
CA CYS A 46 32.34 28.07 17.19
C CYS A 46 33.57 27.39 17.83
N GLN A 47 33.33 26.58 18.85
CA GLN A 47 34.36 25.85 19.56
C GLN A 47 34.29 24.35 19.27
N HIS A 48 33.08 23.79 19.16
CA HIS A 48 32.87 22.37 18.88
C HIS A 48 32.02 22.19 17.62
N LEU A 49 32.59 21.53 16.61
CA LEU A 49 31.89 21.06 15.42
C LEU A 49 31.75 19.54 15.47
N ILE A 50 30.51 19.05 15.48
CA ILE A 50 30.19 17.62 15.49
C ILE A 50 29.57 17.27 14.14
N LEU A 51 30.27 16.43 13.38
CA LEU A 51 29.81 15.95 12.08
C LEU A 51 29.37 14.49 12.21
N ILE A 52 28.11 14.21 11.94
CA ILE A 52 27.52 12.87 11.98
C ILE A 52 27.13 12.51 10.56
N GLY A 53 27.66 11.42 10.04
CA GLY A 53 27.35 10.98 8.68
C GLY A 53 28.04 9.67 8.32
N ASP A 54 27.79 9.21 7.10
CA ASP A 54 28.36 7.98 6.55
C ASP A 54 28.92 8.23 5.15
N HIS A 55 30.24 8.25 5.04
CA HIS A 55 30.96 8.49 3.78
C HIS A 55 30.82 7.32 2.78
N GLN A 56 30.29 6.18 3.20
CA GLN A 56 29.94 5.04 2.33
C GLN A 56 28.51 5.13 1.77
N GLN A 57 27.69 6.11 2.20
CA GLN A 57 26.37 6.43 1.65
C GLN A 57 26.43 7.63 0.70
N LEU A 58 25.32 8.27 0.33
CA LEU A 58 25.33 9.28 -0.74
C LEU A 58 26.25 10.46 -0.41
N LYS A 59 26.82 10.98 -1.49
CA LYS A 59 27.62 12.20 -1.50
C LYS A 59 26.74 13.39 -1.88
N PRO A 60 27.16 14.63 -1.55
CA PRO A 60 26.53 15.82 -2.05
C PRO A 60 26.46 15.78 -3.57
N SER A 61 25.38 16.32 -4.14
CA SER A 61 25.23 16.43 -5.59
C SER A 61 25.61 17.83 -6.06
N ALA A 62 26.55 17.92 -7.00
CA ALA A 62 26.88 19.18 -7.66
C ALA A 62 26.03 19.35 -8.93
N THR A 63 25.41 20.53 -9.08
CA THR A 63 24.59 20.85 -10.26
C THR A 63 25.39 20.84 -11.57
N VAL A 64 26.68 21.18 -11.49
CA VAL A 64 27.58 21.25 -12.64
C VAL A 64 28.50 20.03 -12.65
N TYR A 65 28.31 19.15 -13.62
CA TYR A 65 29.07 17.91 -13.76
C TYR A 65 30.59 18.12 -13.83
N ASP A 66 31.05 19.17 -14.54
CA ASP A 66 32.48 19.46 -14.64
C ASP A 66 33.10 19.84 -13.27
N LEU A 67 32.33 20.48 -12.40
CA LEU A 67 32.77 20.81 -11.04
C LEU A 67 32.83 19.55 -10.14
N ALA A 68 31.88 18.63 -10.30
CA ALA A 68 31.92 17.34 -9.62
C ALA A 68 33.16 16.54 -10.05
N LYS A 69 33.34 16.40 -11.38
CA LYS A 69 34.32 15.50 -11.97
C LYS A 69 35.76 16.01 -11.84
N ASN A 70 35.99 17.28 -12.15
CA ASN A 70 37.35 17.82 -12.28
C ASN A 70 37.84 18.54 -11.01
N PHE A 71 36.93 18.94 -10.11
CA PHE A 71 37.25 19.71 -8.90
C PHE A 71 36.77 19.06 -7.61
N HIS A 72 36.18 17.85 -7.69
CA HIS A 72 35.72 17.07 -6.53
C HIS A 72 34.76 17.83 -5.60
N LEU A 73 33.92 18.70 -6.16
CA LEU A 73 32.97 19.51 -5.38
C LEU A 73 31.96 18.66 -4.59
N GLU A 74 31.76 17.40 -4.98
CA GLU A 74 30.90 16.43 -4.29
C GLU A 74 31.57 15.77 -3.08
N MET A 75 32.83 16.09 -2.75
CA MET A 75 33.45 15.65 -1.51
C MET A 75 32.94 16.54 -0.36
N SER A 76 32.29 15.93 0.63
CA SER A 76 31.89 16.63 1.85
C SER A 76 33.08 16.91 2.76
N MET A 77 32.95 17.90 3.65
CA MET A 77 33.93 18.14 4.71
C MET A 77 34.14 16.88 5.55
N PHE A 78 33.08 16.13 5.82
CA PHE A 78 33.13 14.87 6.55
C PHE A 78 34.01 13.83 5.85
N GLU A 79 33.74 13.56 4.56
CA GLU A 79 34.55 12.62 3.78
C GLU A 79 36.01 13.07 3.68
N ARG A 80 36.25 14.37 3.48
CA ARG A 80 37.60 14.93 3.42
C ARG A 80 38.38 14.68 4.72
N LEU A 81 37.78 14.92 5.88
CA LEU A 81 38.42 14.69 7.18
C LEU A 81 38.70 13.20 7.43
N VAL A 82 37.79 12.31 7.02
CA VAL A 82 38.00 10.85 7.08
C VAL A 82 39.18 10.44 6.19
N ASN A 83 39.25 10.95 4.96
CA ASN A 83 40.35 10.66 4.03
C ASN A 83 41.71 11.19 4.54
N MET A 84 41.70 12.31 5.27
CA MET A 84 42.87 12.85 5.98
C MET A 84 43.25 12.06 7.24
N LYS A 85 42.55 10.96 7.53
CA LYS A 85 42.77 10.10 8.71
C LYS A 85 42.56 10.84 10.03
N MET A 86 41.67 11.84 10.04
CA MET A 86 41.25 12.45 11.30
C MET A 86 40.58 11.39 12.17
N PRO A 87 40.90 11.30 13.48
CA PRO A 87 40.26 10.33 14.36
C PRO A 87 38.74 10.53 14.39
N PHE A 88 38.00 9.45 14.16
CA PHE A 88 36.54 9.45 14.24
C PHE A 88 36.06 8.22 15.00
N VAL A 89 34.83 8.29 15.50
CA VAL A 89 34.17 7.16 16.17
C VAL A 89 33.18 6.55 15.19
N ARG A 90 33.23 5.22 15.04
CA ARG A 90 32.27 4.44 14.25
C ARG A 90 31.30 3.71 15.18
N LEU A 91 30.01 3.80 14.86
CA LEU A 91 29.00 2.95 15.50
C LEU A 91 28.91 1.63 14.72
N ASN A 92 29.29 0.53 15.36
CA ASN A 92 29.41 -0.77 14.68
C ASN A 92 28.14 -1.62 14.73
N TYR A 93 27.22 -1.37 15.68
CA TYR A 93 25.96 -2.11 15.80
C TYR A 93 24.86 -1.50 14.94
N GLN A 94 24.25 -2.32 14.09
CA GLN A 94 23.04 -1.96 13.33
C GLN A 94 21.79 -2.53 14.00
N HIS A 95 20.73 -1.71 14.03
CA HIS A 95 19.44 -2.01 14.69
C HIS A 95 18.26 -2.07 13.71
N ARG A 96 18.51 -2.01 12.40
CA ARG A 96 17.48 -1.82 11.37
C ARG A 96 17.12 -3.12 10.68
N MET A 97 18.12 -3.75 10.07
CA MET A 97 17.93 -4.76 9.03
C MET A 97 18.11 -6.16 9.60
N ARG A 98 17.38 -7.14 9.07
CA ARG A 98 17.71 -8.54 9.31
C ARG A 98 19.17 -8.86 8.92
N PRO A 99 19.81 -9.83 9.59
CA PRO A 99 21.15 -10.31 9.21
C PRO A 99 21.28 -10.70 7.73
N ASP A 100 20.22 -11.29 7.17
CA ASP A 100 20.18 -11.69 5.75
C ASP A 100 20.31 -10.50 4.79
N ILE A 101 19.78 -9.33 5.17
CA ILE A 101 19.90 -8.11 4.37
C ILE A 101 21.26 -7.44 4.66
N ALA A 102 21.68 -7.40 5.92
CA ALA A 102 22.94 -6.79 6.34
C ALA A 102 24.16 -7.46 5.68
N CYS A 103 24.12 -8.77 5.41
CA CYS A 103 25.22 -9.47 4.74
C CYS A 103 25.42 -9.09 3.26
N LEU A 104 24.50 -8.33 2.66
CA LEU A 104 24.72 -7.74 1.34
C LEU A 104 25.67 -6.54 1.40
N LEU A 105 25.77 -5.90 2.57
CA LEU A 105 26.58 -4.71 2.79
C LEU A 105 27.91 -5.03 3.46
N SER A 106 27.94 -6.03 4.34
CA SER A 106 29.15 -6.49 5.03
C SER A 106 29.53 -7.90 4.56
N PRO A 107 30.78 -8.16 4.11
CA PRO A 107 31.95 -7.28 4.19
C PRO A 107 32.18 -6.37 2.97
N HIS A 108 31.24 -6.32 2.01
CA HIS A 108 31.48 -5.77 0.66
C HIS A 108 31.61 -4.25 0.58
N ILE A 109 30.87 -3.53 1.44
CA ILE A 109 30.83 -2.06 1.53
C ILE A 109 31.38 -1.64 2.90
N TYR A 110 30.98 -2.35 3.95
CA TYR A 110 31.44 -2.10 5.32
C TYR A 110 32.32 -3.25 5.79
N SER A 111 33.50 -2.92 6.30
CA SER A 111 34.42 -3.89 6.91
C SER A 111 33.86 -4.53 8.19
N GLU A 112 33.23 -3.72 9.04
CA GLU A 112 32.74 -4.09 10.37
C GLU A 112 31.33 -3.53 10.56
N LEU A 113 30.32 -4.41 10.55
CA LEU A 113 28.93 -4.06 10.84
C LEU A 113 28.29 -5.24 11.55
N GLU A 114 28.02 -5.08 12.84
CA GLU A 114 27.47 -6.11 13.71
C GLU A 114 25.96 -5.96 13.85
N ASN A 115 25.27 -7.09 13.97
CA ASN A 115 23.81 -7.11 14.13
C ASN A 115 23.47 -7.03 15.62
N HIS A 116 22.66 -6.04 16.01
CA HIS A 116 22.10 -6.00 17.36
C HIS A 116 21.08 -7.15 17.56
N PRO A 117 20.98 -7.78 18.75
CA PRO A 117 20.04 -8.89 18.99
C PRO A 117 18.58 -8.63 18.59
N SER A 118 18.13 -7.38 18.66
CA SER A 118 16.77 -6.98 18.28
C SER A 118 16.40 -7.29 16.83
N VAL A 119 17.36 -7.39 15.90
CA VAL A 119 17.06 -7.64 14.47
C VAL A 119 16.82 -9.12 14.15
N PHE A 120 17.10 -10.01 15.10
CA PHE A 120 16.85 -11.44 14.98
C PHE A 120 15.40 -11.81 15.32
N GLU A 121 14.67 -10.92 16.01
CA GLU A 121 13.31 -11.16 16.51
C GLU A 121 12.20 -10.81 15.51
N TYR A 122 12.55 -10.29 14.31
CA TYR A 122 11.54 -9.95 13.32
C TYR A 122 10.78 -11.18 12.81
N ASP A 123 9.47 -11.04 12.60
CA ASP A 123 8.60 -12.06 11.96
C ASP A 123 8.83 -12.17 10.45
N ASN A 124 8.83 -13.40 9.94
CA ASN A 124 8.97 -13.67 8.51
C ASN A 124 7.90 -12.95 7.68
N ILE A 125 8.25 -12.59 6.44
CA ILE A 125 7.30 -11.94 5.53
C ILE A 125 6.19 -12.92 5.14
N LYS A 126 4.95 -12.54 5.45
CA LYS A 126 3.74 -13.30 5.15
C LYS A 126 3.59 -13.49 3.64
N GLY A 127 3.18 -14.68 3.25
CA GLY A 127 2.91 -15.02 1.85
C GLY A 127 4.17 -15.26 1.00
N LEU A 128 5.37 -15.12 1.56
CA LEU A 128 6.62 -15.35 0.82
C LEU A 128 7.48 -16.38 1.55
N SER A 129 8.20 -17.19 0.77
CA SER A 129 9.10 -18.23 1.30
C SER A 129 10.42 -17.68 1.85
N ALA A 130 10.81 -16.47 1.42
CA ALA A 130 12.06 -15.83 1.79
C ALA A 130 11.84 -14.37 2.18
N ASN A 131 12.66 -13.86 3.10
CA ASN A 131 12.66 -12.45 3.53
C ASN A 131 13.57 -11.57 2.65
N LEU A 132 14.46 -12.17 1.88
CA LEU A 132 15.34 -11.51 0.93
C LEU A 132 15.34 -12.34 -0.35
N PHE A 133 15.00 -11.73 -1.47
CA PHE A 133 15.07 -12.42 -2.75
C PHE A 133 15.28 -11.47 -3.94
N PHE A 134 16.14 -11.87 -4.88
CA PHE A 134 16.42 -11.17 -6.13
C PHE A 134 15.83 -11.95 -7.30
N VAL A 135 14.85 -11.35 -7.99
CA VAL A 135 14.24 -11.92 -9.19
C VAL A 135 15.03 -11.47 -10.41
N GLU A 136 15.57 -12.44 -11.14
CA GLU A 136 16.38 -12.23 -12.33
C GLU A 136 15.53 -12.23 -13.60
N HIS A 137 15.77 -11.24 -14.48
CA HIS A 137 15.18 -11.19 -15.82
C HIS A 137 16.17 -10.64 -16.86
N LYS A 138 15.80 -10.77 -18.14
CA LYS A 138 16.54 -10.19 -19.27
C LYS A 138 15.72 -9.22 -20.12
N GLN A 139 14.53 -8.84 -19.64
CA GLN A 139 13.64 -7.90 -20.32
C GLN A 139 14.32 -6.52 -20.44
N ARG A 140 14.27 -5.92 -21.64
CA ARG A 140 15.03 -4.71 -21.96
C ARG A 140 14.42 -3.46 -21.33
N GLU A 141 15.29 -2.52 -21.00
CA GLU A 141 14.92 -1.16 -20.59
C GLU A 141 14.48 -0.31 -21.80
N GLU A 142 13.72 0.75 -21.51
CA GLU A 142 13.34 1.82 -22.44
C GLU A 142 13.92 3.16 -21.98
N GLU A 143 14.22 4.04 -22.94
CA GLU A 143 14.78 5.37 -22.71
C GLU A 143 13.70 6.45 -22.85
N ILE A 144 13.61 7.39 -21.90
CA ILE A 144 12.45 8.32 -21.80
C ILE A 144 12.83 9.79 -22.04
N LYS A 145 14.09 10.19 -21.87
CA LYS A 145 14.54 11.60 -21.93
C LYS A 145 15.94 11.77 -22.51
N ASP A 146 16.12 11.52 -23.80
CA ASP A 146 17.40 11.70 -24.52
C ASP A 146 18.61 11.19 -23.71
N GLY A 147 18.53 9.96 -23.21
CA GLY A 147 19.60 9.26 -22.50
C GLY A 147 19.71 9.55 -21.00
N LYS A 148 18.92 10.49 -20.45
CA LYS A 148 19.05 10.92 -19.04
C LYS A 148 18.25 10.08 -18.05
N SER A 149 17.29 9.29 -18.51
CA SER A 149 16.49 8.43 -17.63
C SER A 149 15.98 7.20 -18.35
N HIS A 150 15.75 6.14 -17.57
CA HIS A 150 15.36 4.83 -18.06
C HIS A 150 14.13 4.33 -17.31
N GLN A 151 13.40 3.42 -17.95
CA GLN A 151 12.34 2.65 -17.34
C GLN A 151 12.42 1.20 -17.81
N ASN A 152 11.82 0.29 -17.05
CA ASN A 152 11.66 -1.11 -17.40
C ASN A 152 10.25 -1.53 -17.02
N ILE A 153 9.37 -1.66 -18.03
CA ILE A 153 7.95 -1.95 -17.82
C ILE A 153 7.76 -3.30 -17.11
N HIS A 154 8.54 -4.31 -17.49
CA HIS A 154 8.49 -5.63 -16.85
C HIS A 154 8.80 -5.56 -15.36
N GLU A 155 9.85 -4.84 -14.98
CA GLU A 155 10.16 -4.63 -13.56
C GLU A 155 9.05 -3.86 -12.83
N ALA A 156 8.49 -2.83 -13.48
CA ALA A 156 7.44 -2.02 -12.88
C ALA A 156 6.18 -2.84 -12.62
N GLU A 157 5.71 -3.60 -13.62
CA GLU A 157 4.54 -4.47 -13.50
C GLU A 157 4.73 -5.55 -12.43
N PHE A 158 5.92 -6.18 -12.37
CA PHE A 158 6.23 -7.18 -11.35
C PHE A 158 6.18 -6.58 -9.94
N VAL A 159 6.83 -5.44 -9.71
CA VAL A 159 6.85 -4.77 -8.41
C VAL A 159 5.46 -4.33 -7.98
N VAL A 160 4.63 -3.85 -8.91
CA VAL A 160 3.23 -3.48 -8.64
C VAL A 160 2.42 -4.70 -8.27
N ALA A 161 2.58 -5.82 -8.99
CA ALA A 161 1.89 -7.07 -8.69
C ALA A 161 2.31 -7.64 -7.32
N LEU A 162 3.61 -7.60 -7.00
CA LEU A 162 4.12 -8.01 -5.69
C LEU A 162 3.62 -7.11 -4.56
N CYS A 163 3.60 -5.79 -4.76
CA CYS A 163 3.03 -4.86 -3.79
C CYS A 163 1.56 -5.18 -3.49
N ARG A 164 0.76 -5.37 -4.54
CA ARG A 164 -0.66 -5.76 -4.42
C ARG A 164 -0.82 -7.09 -3.67
N TYR A 165 0.02 -8.07 -4.01
CA TYR A 165 0.02 -9.36 -3.32
C TYR A 165 0.29 -9.21 -1.82
N LEU A 166 1.29 -8.39 -1.43
CA LEU A 166 1.61 -8.11 -0.03
C LEU A 166 0.50 -7.36 0.70
N LEU A 167 -0.16 -6.39 0.06
CA LEU A 167 -1.34 -5.73 0.64
C LEU A 167 -2.46 -6.74 0.95
N HIS A 168 -2.62 -7.77 0.10
CA HIS A 168 -3.55 -8.87 0.38
C HIS A 168 -3.08 -9.83 1.49
N GLN A 169 -1.81 -9.79 1.92
CA GLN A 169 -1.30 -10.53 3.10
C GLN A 169 -1.56 -9.80 4.43
N ASP A 170 -2.40 -8.76 4.43
CA ASP A 170 -2.71 -7.93 5.59
C ASP A 170 -1.54 -7.03 6.05
N TYR A 171 -0.65 -6.66 5.11
CA TYR A 171 0.30 -5.57 5.34
C TYR A 171 -0.37 -4.22 5.11
N LYS A 172 -0.10 -3.26 6.00
CA LYS A 172 -0.56 -1.89 5.82
C LYS A 172 0.26 -1.21 4.72
N PRO A 173 -0.35 -0.33 3.90
CA PRO A 173 0.36 0.40 2.86
C PRO A 173 1.62 1.13 3.33
N GLU A 174 1.59 1.71 4.53
CA GLU A 174 2.70 2.48 5.11
C GLU A 174 3.92 1.60 5.45
N GLN A 175 3.73 0.28 5.59
CA GLN A 175 4.80 -0.69 5.86
C GLN A 175 5.58 -1.09 4.60
N ILE A 176 5.14 -0.65 3.42
CA ILE A 176 5.73 -1.01 2.14
C ILE A 176 6.27 0.25 1.47
N THR A 177 7.48 0.14 0.92
CA THR A 177 8.05 1.17 0.04
C THR A 177 8.54 0.54 -1.25
N VAL A 178 8.18 1.17 -2.36
CA VAL A 178 8.75 0.86 -3.67
C VAL A 178 9.87 1.85 -3.97
N LEU A 179 11.07 1.32 -4.17
CA LEU A 179 12.26 2.08 -4.56
C LEU A 179 12.66 1.75 -6.00
N THR A 180 13.17 2.78 -6.67
CA THR A 180 13.79 2.63 -7.99
C THR A 180 14.98 3.55 -8.14
N THR A 181 15.88 3.24 -9.07
CA THR A 181 17.11 3.99 -9.32
C THR A 181 16.94 5.10 -10.34
N TYR A 182 15.81 5.16 -11.06
CA TYR A 182 15.59 6.13 -12.13
C TYR A 182 14.25 6.85 -12.03
N THR A 183 14.26 8.15 -12.30
CA THR A 183 13.05 8.99 -12.31
C THR A 183 12.05 8.57 -13.39
N GLY A 184 12.51 8.07 -14.54
CA GLY A 184 11.64 7.49 -15.57
C GLY A 184 10.79 6.34 -15.02
N GLN A 185 11.45 5.38 -14.36
CA GLN A 185 10.78 4.28 -13.68
C GLN A 185 9.84 4.74 -12.55
N LEU A 186 10.21 5.78 -11.80
CA LEU A 186 9.33 6.37 -10.78
C LEU A 186 7.99 6.83 -11.38
N PHE A 187 8.01 7.51 -12.53
CA PHE A 187 6.79 7.94 -13.20
C PHE A 187 5.99 6.74 -13.75
N CYS A 188 6.68 5.73 -14.29
CA CYS A 188 6.05 4.50 -14.74
C CYS A 188 5.31 3.78 -13.59
N LEU A 189 5.98 3.56 -12.47
CA LEU A 189 5.40 2.96 -11.26
C LEU A 189 4.20 3.74 -10.75
N ARG A 190 4.29 5.07 -10.65
CA ARG A 190 3.17 5.92 -10.21
C ARG A 190 1.96 5.84 -11.14
N LYS A 191 2.16 5.64 -12.44
CA LYS A 191 1.06 5.42 -13.40
C LYS A 191 0.38 4.07 -13.18
N LEU A 192 1.15 3.03 -12.83
CA LEU A 192 0.65 1.67 -12.58
C LEU A 192 0.08 1.47 -11.16
N MET A 193 0.32 2.41 -10.23
CA MET A 193 -0.12 2.37 -8.84
C MET A 193 -1.17 3.46 -8.54
N PRO A 194 -2.43 3.29 -8.95
CA PRO A 194 -3.48 4.26 -8.67
C PRO A 194 -3.77 4.36 -7.17
N SER A 195 -4.05 5.58 -6.69
CA SER A 195 -4.35 5.83 -5.27
C SER A 195 -5.57 5.08 -4.74
N SER A 196 -6.50 4.67 -5.60
CA SER A 196 -7.67 3.85 -5.21
C SER A 196 -7.28 2.49 -4.62
N GLU A 197 -6.08 2.00 -4.95
CA GLU A 197 -5.58 0.70 -4.51
C GLU A 197 -4.34 0.81 -3.61
N PHE A 198 -3.42 1.73 -3.92
CA PHE A 198 -2.10 1.83 -3.27
C PHE A 198 -1.94 3.06 -2.37
N ALA A 199 -3.04 3.69 -1.94
CA ALA A 199 -2.97 4.81 -1.00
C ALA A 199 -2.14 4.44 0.24
N GLY A 200 -1.12 5.25 0.53
CA GLY A 200 -0.21 5.06 1.67
C GLY A 200 1.11 4.36 1.33
N VAL A 201 1.22 3.65 0.19
CA VAL A 201 2.49 3.06 -0.25
C VAL A 201 3.43 4.17 -0.75
N LYS A 202 4.63 4.25 -0.17
CA LYS A 202 5.65 5.22 -0.59
C LYS A 202 6.33 4.73 -1.89
N VAL A 203 6.45 5.59 -2.89
CA VAL A 203 7.19 5.31 -4.15
C VAL A 203 8.22 6.41 -4.42
N HIS A 204 9.50 6.07 -4.33
CA HIS A 204 10.61 7.04 -4.39
C HIS A 204 11.79 6.55 -5.23
N VAL A 205 12.59 7.51 -5.68
CA VAL A 205 13.94 7.21 -6.16
C VAL A 205 14.90 7.03 -4.98
N VAL A 206 15.87 6.14 -5.09
CA VAL A 206 16.85 5.83 -4.03
C VAL A 206 17.52 7.09 -3.49
N ASP A 207 17.97 7.99 -4.36
CA ASP A 207 18.65 9.25 -3.98
C ASP A 207 17.80 10.17 -3.09
N LYS A 208 16.47 10.00 -3.06
CA LYS A 208 15.54 10.79 -2.24
C LYS A 208 15.02 10.05 -1.02
N TYR A 209 15.60 8.91 -0.69
CA TYR A 209 15.16 8.02 0.38
C TYR A 209 16.28 7.75 1.42
N GLN A 210 17.37 8.53 1.39
CA GLN A 210 18.37 8.51 2.46
C GLN A 210 17.74 8.97 3.78
N GLY A 211 18.24 8.45 4.90
CA GLY A 211 17.67 8.65 6.23
C GLY A 211 16.37 7.86 6.51
N GLU A 212 15.61 7.51 5.47
CA GLU A 212 14.35 6.77 5.61
C GLU A 212 14.56 5.24 5.70
N GLU A 213 13.58 4.54 6.27
CA GLU A 213 13.52 3.08 6.35
C GLU A 213 12.06 2.59 6.29
N ASN A 214 11.86 1.31 5.95
CA ASN A 214 10.55 0.68 6.05
C ASN A 214 10.63 -0.83 6.33
N ASP A 215 9.53 -1.42 6.78
CA ASP A 215 9.42 -2.85 7.06
C ASP A 215 9.74 -3.68 5.81
N ILE A 216 9.11 -3.34 4.67
CA ILE A 216 9.30 -4.04 3.39
C ILE A 216 9.69 -3.05 2.30
N VAL A 217 10.76 -3.36 1.57
CA VAL A 217 11.21 -2.60 0.41
C VAL A 217 11.15 -3.47 -0.84
N LEU A 218 10.50 -2.94 -1.88
CA LEU A 218 10.47 -3.52 -3.21
C LEU A 218 11.35 -2.66 -4.12
N LEU A 219 12.38 -3.23 -4.71
CA LEU A 219 13.44 -2.50 -5.41
C LEU A 219 13.48 -2.89 -6.91
N SER A 220 13.33 -1.90 -7.78
CA SER A 220 13.53 -2.03 -9.23
C SER A 220 14.84 -1.36 -9.65
N LEU A 221 15.78 -2.15 -10.18
CA LEU A 221 17.10 -1.65 -10.62
C LEU A 221 17.11 -1.13 -12.06
N VAL A 222 16.10 -1.46 -12.86
CA VAL A 222 15.80 -0.96 -14.20
C VAL A 222 16.75 -1.43 -15.30
N ARG A 223 18.06 -1.44 -15.04
CA ARG A 223 19.07 -1.55 -16.09
C ARG A 223 19.10 -2.93 -16.74
N SER A 224 18.82 -2.95 -18.04
CA SER A 224 18.84 -4.12 -18.91
C SER A 224 18.98 -3.71 -20.37
N ASN A 225 20.23 -3.59 -20.85
CA ASN A 225 20.56 -3.11 -22.19
C ASN A 225 21.70 -3.92 -22.84
N LEU A 226 21.77 -3.89 -24.18
CA LEU A 226 22.78 -4.64 -24.93
C LEU A 226 24.20 -4.09 -24.79
N GLN A 227 24.34 -2.82 -24.42
CA GLN A 227 25.62 -2.14 -24.29
C GLN A 227 26.33 -2.46 -22.96
N GLY A 228 25.70 -3.22 -22.05
CA GLY A 228 26.27 -3.53 -20.73
C GLY A 228 26.40 -2.30 -19.82
N LYS A 229 25.67 -1.22 -20.08
CA LYS A 229 25.75 0.02 -19.29
C LYS A 229 24.95 -0.12 -18.00
N VAL A 230 25.64 -0.12 -16.87
CA VAL A 230 25.06 -0.19 -15.52
C VAL A 230 24.66 1.17 -14.92
N GLY A 231 25.26 2.26 -15.40
CA GLY A 231 24.91 3.62 -14.98
C GLY A 231 24.96 3.83 -13.46
N PHE A 232 23.82 4.24 -12.88
CA PHE A 232 23.64 4.52 -11.45
C PHE A 232 24.20 3.41 -10.54
N LEU A 233 24.08 2.17 -11.00
CA LEU A 233 24.37 0.96 -10.24
C LEU A 233 25.87 0.65 -10.14
N SER A 234 26.74 1.39 -10.84
CA SER A 234 28.18 1.25 -10.68
C SER A 234 28.73 1.96 -9.44
N ILE A 235 27.95 2.86 -8.82
CA ILE A 235 28.39 3.71 -7.71
C ILE A 235 28.10 3.00 -6.38
N PRO A 236 29.12 2.55 -5.62
CA PRO A 236 28.93 1.79 -4.38
C PRO A 236 28.03 2.49 -3.36
N ASN A 237 28.18 3.80 -3.21
CA ASN A 237 27.39 4.63 -2.29
C ASN A 237 25.88 4.50 -2.53
N ARG A 238 25.47 4.49 -3.80
CA ARG A 238 24.06 4.36 -4.20
C ARG A 238 23.53 2.95 -4.01
N VAL A 239 24.37 1.94 -4.27
CA VAL A 239 24.05 0.53 -3.98
C VAL A 239 23.85 0.32 -2.48
N CYS A 240 24.72 0.92 -1.66
CA CYS A 240 24.60 0.88 -0.20
C CYS A 240 23.24 1.40 0.24
N VAL A 241 22.84 2.60 -0.21
CA VAL A 241 21.53 3.16 0.14
C VAL A 241 20.42 2.25 -0.34
N ALA A 242 20.43 1.80 -1.61
CA ALA A 242 19.36 0.97 -2.17
C ALA A 242 19.11 -0.33 -1.38
N LEU A 243 20.16 -0.99 -0.89
CA LEU A 243 20.07 -2.27 -0.20
C LEU A 243 19.84 -2.15 1.32
N SER A 244 19.96 -0.94 1.89
CA SER A 244 19.96 -0.73 3.35
C SER A 244 18.68 -0.11 3.94
N ARG A 245 17.60 -0.02 3.15
CA ARG A 245 16.35 0.65 3.57
C ARG A 245 15.32 -0.29 4.20
N ALA A 246 15.47 -1.61 3.99
CA ALA A 246 14.51 -2.62 4.44
C ALA A 246 14.83 -3.12 5.85
N LYS A 247 13.84 -3.17 6.73
CA LYS A 247 13.99 -3.77 8.06
C LYS A 247 13.80 -5.28 8.03
N LYS A 248 12.67 -5.72 7.48
CA LYS A 248 12.18 -7.11 7.55
C LYS A 248 12.25 -7.84 6.22
N GLY A 249 11.94 -7.16 5.11
CA GLY A 249 11.83 -7.78 3.79
C GLY A 249 12.44 -6.93 2.68
N LEU A 250 13.32 -7.51 1.86
CA LEU A 250 13.88 -6.85 0.68
C LEU A 250 13.67 -7.73 -0.56
N TYR A 251 12.92 -7.21 -1.53
CA TYR A 251 12.66 -7.91 -2.79
C TYR A 251 13.13 -7.06 -3.94
N CYS A 252 14.11 -7.56 -4.69
CA CYS A 252 14.71 -6.84 -5.80
C CYS A 252 14.35 -7.52 -7.12
N ILE A 253 14.09 -6.75 -8.16
CA ILE A 253 14.00 -7.24 -9.53
C ILE A 253 15.08 -6.58 -10.38
N CYS A 254 15.82 -7.39 -11.15
CA CYS A 254 16.98 -6.90 -11.89
C CYS A 254 17.48 -7.85 -12.99
N ASN A 255 18.35 -7.32 -13.86
CA ASN A 255 19.17 -8.12 -14.76
C ASN A 255 20.56 -8.36 -14.14
N SER A 256 20.73 -9.53 -13.51
CA SER A 256 21.97 -9.89 -12.82
C SER A 256 23.18 -10.04 -13.76
N GLU A 257 22.99 -10.39 -15.03
CA GLU A 257 24.09 -10.58 -15.98
C GLU A 257 24.82 -9.27 -16.25
N ILE A 258 24.06 -8.18 -16.44
CA ILE A 258 24.65 -6.85 -16.66
C ILE A 258 25.26 -6.32 -15.37
N LEU A 259 24.60 -6.51 -14.23
CA LEU A 259 25.09 -6.02 -12.95
C LEU A 259 26.35 -6.73 -12.49
N SER A 260 26.49 -8.03 -12.76
CA SER A 260 27.69 -8.80 -12.41
C SER A 260 28.97 -8.30 -13.09
N SER A 261 28.88 -7.42 -14.10
CA SER A 261 30.04 -6.73 -14.68
C SER A 261 30.74 -5.77 -13.70
N VAL A 262 30.05 -5.37 -12.62
CA VAL A 262 30.60 -4.53 -11.55
C VAL A 262 31.02 -5.43 -10.38
N GLN A 263 32.26 -5.27 -9.91
CA GLN A 263 32.83 -6.13 -8.87
C GLN A 263 31.97 -6.23 -7.60
N LEU A 264 31.43 -5.08 -7.13
CA LEU A 264 30.56 -5.05 -5.96
C LEU A 264 29.32 -5.94 -6.15
N TRP A 265 28.61 -5.79 -7.27
CA TRP A 265 27.45 -6.61 -7.58
C TRP A 265 27.81 -8.08 -7.78
N SER A 266 28.96 -8.38 -8.38
CA SER A 266 29.45 -9.76 -8.51
C SER A 266 29.58 -10.44 -7.14
N ASN A 267 30.18 -9.76 -6.16
CA ASN A 267 30.31 -10.26 -4.79
C ASN A 267 28.95 -10.41 -4.09
N ILE A 268 28.05 -9.45 -4.30
CA ILE A 268 26.68 -9.49 -3.77
C ILE A 268 25.91 -10.69 -4.34
N PHE A 269 25.95 -10.90 -5.67
CA PHE A 269 25.30 -12.05 -6.30
C PHE A 269 25.91 -13.38 -5.89
N HIS A 270 27.22 -13.43 -5.64
CA HIS A 270 27.84 -14.61 -5.07
C HIS A 270 27.23 -14.95 -3.70
N THR A 271 27.13 -13.96 -2.80
CA THR A 271 26.50 -14.12 -1.48
C THR A 271 25.03 -14.56 -1.59
N LEU A 272 24.27 -13.96 -2.51
CA LEU A 272 22.86 -14.31 -2.74
C LEU A 272 22.72 -15.75 -3.26
N ARG A 273 23.60 -16.19 -4.17
CA ARG A 273 23.55 -17.55 -4.75
C ARG A 273 23.90 -18.62 -3.71
N GLU A 274 24.88 -18.37 -2.85
CA GLU A 274 25.24 -19.29 -1.76
C GLU A 274 24.08 -19.56 -0.80
N LYS A 275 23.16 -18.59 -0.65
CA LYS A 275 22.00 -18.66 0.23
C LYS A 275 20.68 -18.98 -0.48
N ASP A 276 20.70 -19.27 -1.79
CA ASP A 276 19.50 -19.47 -2.63
C ASP A 276 18.51 -18.28 -2.59
N GLN A 277 19.04 -17.05 -2.50
CA GLN A 277 18.29 -15.79 -2.40
C GLN A 277 18.23 -15.03 -3.74
N VAL A 278 18.58 -15.67 -4.84
CA VAL A 278 18.49 -15.11 -6.19
C VAL A 278 18.07 -16.18 -7.18
N GLY A 279 17.18 -15.84 -8.10
CA GLY A 279 16.79 -16.74 -9.17
C GLY A 279 15.72 -16.16 -10.07
N LYS A 280 15.22 -16.97 -11.00
CA LYS A 280 14.27 -16.53 -12.03
C LYS A 280 12.86 -16.25 -11.52
N ALA A 281 12.50 -16.74 -10.33
CA ALA A 281 11.15 -16.61 -9.81
C ALA A 281 11.12 -16.58 -8.29
N LEU A 282 10.32 -15.67 -7.74
CA LEU A 282 9.99 -15.60 -6.32
C LEU A 282 8.90 -16.61 -5.97
N THR A 283 9.06 -17.34 -4.88
CA THR A 283 8.06 -18.34 -4.45
C THR A 283 7.05 -17.72 -3.48
N LEU A 284 5.82 -17.57 -3.96
CA LEU A 284 4.63 -17.14 -3.22
C LEU A 284 4.03 -18.35 -2.48
N CYS A 285 3.61 -18.14 -1.24
CA CYS A 285 3.09 -19.18 -0.35
C CYS A 285 1.69 -18.82 0.14
N CYS A 286 0.74 -19.75 0.08
CA CYS A 286 -0.58 -19.51 0.64
C CYS A 286 -0.56 -19.71 2.16
N GLN A 287 -0.92 -18.67 2.93
CA GLN A 287 -0.97 -18.76 4.41
C GLN A 287 -2.01 -19.79 4.91
N ASN A 288 -3.10 -19.99 4.18
CA ASN A 288 -4.15 -20.94 4.55
C ASN A 288 -3.86 -22.37 4.05
N HIS A 289 -2.97 -22.51 3.06
CA HIS A 289 -2.63 -23.80 2.43
C HIS A 289 -1.11 -23.87 2.20
N PRO A 290 -0.31 -24.22 3.22
CA PRO A 290 1.16 -24.16 3.14
C PRO A 290 1.77 -24.99 2.01
N ASP A 291 1.14 -26.10 1.62
CA ASP A 291 1.57 -26.96 0.51
C ASP A 291 1.37 -26.33 -0.87
N ARG A 292 0.61 -25.23 -0.95
CA ARG A 292 0.32 -24.53 -2.21
C ARG A 292 1.27 -23.35 -2.36
N GLN A 293 2.21 -23.52 -3.27
CA GLN A 293 3.17 -22.51 -3.66
C GLN A 293 3.02 -22.16 -5.14
N ALA A 294 3.31 -20.91 -5.49
CA ALA A 294 3.36 -20.44 -6.87
C ALA A 294 4.69 -19.75 -7.12
N LYS A 295 5.28 -19.94 -8.29
CA LYS A 295 6.52 -19.27 -8.70
C LYS A 295 6.18 -18.07 -9.56
N ALA A 296 6.60 -16.88 -9.14
CA ALA A 296 6.37 -15.63 -9.83
C ALA A 296 7.66 -15.09 -10.45
N SER A 297 7.73 -15.11 -11.77
CA SER A 297 8.80 -14.55 -12.60
C SER A 297 8.38 -13.26 -13.31
N CYS A 298 7.07 -13.08 -13.55
CA CYS A 298 6.48 -11.89 -14.14
C CYS A 298 5.14 -11.54 -13.45
N ALA A 299 4.57 -10.39 -13.79
CA ALA A 299 3.34 -9.89 -13.18
C ALA A 299 2.14 -10.83 -13.36
N GLU A 300 2.07 -11.53 -14.50
CA GLU A 300 0.98 -12.46 -14.82
C GLU A 300 0.96 -13.69 -13.91
N ASP A 301 2.12 -14.10 -13.39
CA ASP A 301 2.23 -15.27 -12.51
C ASP A 301 1.49 -15.08 -11.18
N PHE A 302 1.29 -13.83 -10.75
CA PHE A 302 0.49 -13.52 -9.55
C PHE A 302 -0.99 -13.89 -9.68
N LYS A 303 -1.49 -14.18 -10.91
CA LYS A 303 -2.83 -14.76 -11.11
C LYS A 303 -2.97 -16.15 -10.50
N GLN A 304 -1.86 -16.85 -10.23
CA GLN A 304 -1.85 -18.13 -9.51
C GLN A 304 -2.04 -17.95 -7.99
N ALA A 305 -1.87 -16.73 -7.49
CA ALA A 305 -2.08 -16.36 -6.09
C ALA A 305 -3.12 -15.23 -5.95
N PRO A 306 -4.35 -15.43 -6.46
CA PRO A 306 -5.38 -14.39 -6.47
C PRO A 306 -5.74 -13.96 -5.05
N GLU A 307 -6.02 -12.67 -4.86
CA GLU A 307 -6.43 -12.11 -3.57
C GLU A 307 -5.47 -12.43 -2.40
N GLY A 308 -4.19 -12.71 -2.71
CA GLY A 308 -3.16 -13.10 -1.75
C GLY A 308 -3.16 -14.58 -1.34
N GLY A 309 -4.20 -15.35 -1.68
CA GLY A 309 -4.25 -16.78 -1.35
C GLY A 309 -3.87 -17.66 -2.53
N CYS A 310 -4.52 -18.80 -2.65
CA CYS A 310 -4.36 -19.74 -3.77
C CYS A 310 -5.68 -19.86 -4.57
N THR A 311 -5.64 -20.60 -5.67
CA THR A 311 -6.80 -20.77 -6.57
C THR A 311 -7.93 -21.66 -6.01
N GLN A 312 -7.77 -22.25 -4.82
CA GLN A 312 -8.82 -23.04 -4.19
C GLN A 312 -9.99 -22.15 -3.72
N PRO A 313 -11.23 -22.64 -3.70
CA PRO A 313 -12.34 -21.94 -3.07
C PRO A 313 -12.10 -21.81 -1.55
N CYS A 314 -12.52 -20.70 -0.92
CA CYS A 314 -12.22 -20.46 0.49
C CYS A 314 -12.89 -21.45 1.47
N GLN A 315 -13.99 -22.11 1.06
CA GLN A 315 -14.79 -23.08 1.82
C GLN A 315 -15.32 -22.64 3.21
N PHE A 316 -14.93 -21.47 3.72
CA PHE A 316 -15.40 -20.89 4.97
C PHE A 316 -16.91 -20.67 4.96
N ARG A 317 -17.59 -21.03 6.04
CA ARG A 317 -19.04 -20.83 6.21
C ARG A 317 -19.29 -19.51 6.95
N LEU A 318 -19.97 -18.59 6.29
CA LEU A 318 -20.39 -17.30 6.86
C LEU A 318 -21.50 -17.54 7.91
N ASP A 319 -21.77 -16.54 8.75
CA ASP A 319 -22.82 -16.59 9.79
C ASP A 319 -24.21 -16.93 9.25
N CYS A 320 -24.47 -16.61 7.98
CA CYS A 320 -25.71 -16.96 7.30
C CYS A 320 -25.78 -18.43 6.83
N GLY A 321 -24.77 -19.25 7.10
CA GLY A 321 -24.66 -20.65 6.69
C GLY A 321 -24.10 -20.86 5.28
N HIS A 322 -24.09 -19.83 4.44
CA HIS A 322 -23.53 -19.88 3.09
C HIS A 322 -22.00 -19.95 3.09
N VAL A 323 -21.45 -20.73 2.16
CA VAL A 323 -20.01 -20.75 1.87
C VAL A 323 -19.57 -19.43 1.23
N CYS A 324 -18.42 -18.91 1.65
CA CYS A 324 -17.75 -17.75 1.07
C CYS A 324 -17.64 -17.90 -0.47
N PRO A 325 -18.09 -16.91 -1.25
CA PRO A 325 -18.09 -16.99 -2.71
C PRO A 325 -16.71 -16.71 -3.35
N ARG A 326 -15.69 -16.35 -2.54
CA ARG A 326 -14.35 -15.98 -3.00
C ARG A 326 -13.44 -17.21 -3.06
N VAL A 327 -12.34 -17.06 -3.78
CA VAL A 327 -11.18 -17.95 -3.67
C VAL A 327 -10.51 -17.78 -2.31
N CYS A 328 -9.57 -18.66 -1.98
CA CYS A 328 -8.79 -18.57 -0.76
C CYS A 328 -8.14 -17.18 -0.66
N HIS A 329 -8.32 -16.50 0.48
CA HIS A 329 -7.74 -15.18 0.74
C HIS A 329 -7.32 -15.04 2.21
N PRO A 330 -6.16 -14.45 2.53
CA PRO A 330 -5.70 -14.28 3.91
C PRO A 330 -6.09 -12.93 4.55
N SER A 331 -6.53 -11.93 3.77
CA SER A 331 -6.82 -10.55 4.24
C SER A 331 -8.04 -10.40 5.17
N ASP A 332 -8.88 -11.43 5.31
CA ASP A 332 -10.05 -11.42 6.19
C ASP A 332 -10.29 -12.83 6.75
N PRO A 333 -9.45 -13.29 7.70
CA PRO A 333 -9.50 -14.67 8.20
C PRO A 333 -10.87 -15.03 8.79
N GLU A 334 -11.48 -14.08 9.49
CA GLU A 334 -12.80 -14.23 10.13
C GLU A 334 -13.98 -13.88 9.20
N HIS A 335 -13.70 -13.51 7.94
CA HIS A 335 -14.72 -13.20 6.93
C HIS A 335 -15.73 -12.10 7.34
N LYS A 336 -15.33 -11.18 8.21
CA LYS A 336 -16.20 -10.11 8.73
C LYS A 336 -16.57 -9.08 7.68
N LYS A 337 -15.73 -8.90 6.64
CA LYS A 337 -15.94 -7.94 5.55
C LYS A 337 -16.63 -8.58 4.34
N VAL A 338 -16.65 -9.91 4.25
CA VAL A 338 -17.21 -10.61 3.10
C VAL A 338 -18.75 -10.56 3.12
N LYS A 339 -19.34 -9.94 2.09
CA LYS A 339 -20.79 -9.88 1.91
C LYS A 339 -21.32 -11.06 1.10
N CYS A 340 -22.23 -11.83 1.68
CA CYS A 340 -22.88 -12.95 1.00
C CYS A 340 -23.89 -12.47 -0.05
N ARG A 341 -23.59 -12.70 -1.33
CA ARG A 341 -24.46 -12.33 -2.48
C ARG A 341 -25.39 -13.46 -2.94
N LYS A 342 -25.54 -14.54 -2.16
CA LYS A 342 -26.54 -15.57 -2.44
C LYS A 342 -27.93 -15.10 -2.00
N ASN A 343 -28.97 -15.72 -2.53
CA ASN A 343 -30.33 -15.45 -2.08
C ASN A 343 -30.48 -15.81 -0.60
N CYS A 344 -31.21 -14.99 0.15
CA CYS A 344 -31.41 -15.23 1.57
C CYS A 344 -32.34 -16.44 1.79
N GLU A 345 -31.88 -17.43 2.56
CA GLU A 345 -32.68 -18.63 2.89
C GLU A 345 -33.55 -18.46 4.14
N LYS A 346 -33.54 -17.27 4.76
CA LYS A 346 -34.35 -16.99 5.96
C LYS A 346 -35.85 -17.01 5.64
N ILE A 347 -36.62 -17.59 6.55
CA ILE A 347 -38.08 -17.56 6.56
C ILE A 347 -38.54 -16.31 7.32
N LEU A 348 -39.34 -15.45 6.68
CA LEU A 348 -39.76 -14.15 7.20
C LEU A 348 -40.96 -14.22 8.17
N CYS A 349 -41.76 -15.27 8.08
CA CYS A 349 -43.01 -15.38 8.84
C CYS A 349 -43.39 -16.84 9.10
N LYS A 350 -44.37 -17.05 10.00
CA LYS A 350 -44.85 -18.39 10.38
C LYS A 350 -45.44 -19.20 9.23
N GLU A 351 -45.93 -18.52 8.19
CA GLU A 351 -46.47 -19.15 6.97
C GLU A 351 -45.39 -19.71 6.03
N GLY A 352 -44.10 -19.62 6.40
CA GLY A 352 -43.01 -20.22 5.64
C GLY A 352 -42.51 -19.39 4.46
N HIS A 353 -42.97 -18.14 4.29
CA HIS A 353 -42.52 -17.29 3.18
C HIS A 353 -41.04 -16.96 3.30
N LYS A 354 -40.29 -17.28 2.24
CA LYS A 354 -38.84 -17.04 2.14
C LYS A 354 -38.52 -15.59 1.78
N CYS A 355 -37.37 -15.12 2.26
CA CYS A 355 -36.84 -13.83 1.87
C CYS A 355 -36.43 -13.81 0.38
N THR A 356 -36.69 -12.70 -0.31
CA THR A 356 -36.33 -12.51 -1.73
C THR A 356 -35.10 -11.61 -1.92
N ARG A 357 -34.53 -11.11 -0.82
CA ARG A 357 -33.34 -10.23 -0.81
C ARG A 357 -32.04 -11.04 -0.87
N LEU A 358 -30.93 -10.35 -1.17
CA LEU A 358 -29.60 -10.93 -1.03
C LEU A 358 -29.27 -11.13 0.45
N CYS A 359 -28.46 -12.13 0.75
CA CYS A 359 -28.25 -12.58 2.13
C CYS A 359 -27.54 -11.54 3.02
N TYR A 360 -26.73 -10.64 2.44
CA TYR A 360 -26.11 -9.54 3.19
C TYR A 360 -27.07 -8.39 3.50
N GLU A 361 -28.25 -8.35 2.88
CA GLU A 361 -29.26 -7.31 3.10
C GLU A 361 -30.14 -7.66 4.31
N ASP A 362 -30.58 -6.64 5.02
CA ASP A 362 -31.56 -6.82 6.09
C ASP A 362 -32.87 -7.38 5.52
N CYS A 363 -33.40 -8.38 6.19
CA CYS A 363 -34.64 -9.03 5.79
C CYS A 363 -35.81 -8.07 6.06
N PRO A 364 -36.56 -7.66 5.03
CA PRO A 364 -37.75 -6.85 5.25
C PRO A 364 -38.84 -7.69 5.92
N GLU A 365 -39.87 -7.02 6.42
CA GLU A 365 -41.08 -7.72 6.81
C GLU A 365 -41.71 -8.47 5.62
N CYS A 366 -42.52 -9.49 5.92
CA CYS A 366 -43.12 -10.33 4.90
C CYS A 366 -44.21 -9.58 4.10
N LEU A 367 -43.86 -9.16 2.89
CA LEU A 367 -44.75 -8.45 1.95
C LEU A 367 -45.62 -9.38 1.08
N VAL A 368 -45.47 -10.70 1.19
CA VAL A 368 -46.33 -11.65 0.48
C VAL A 368 -47.78 -11.39 0.89
N LYS A 369 -48.64 -11.09 -0.09
CA LYS A 369 -50.05 -10.84 0.16
C LYS A 369 -50.74 -12.18 0.45
N VAL A 370 -51.36 -12.27 1.61
CA VAL A 370 -52.18 -13.41 2.02
C VAL A 370 -53.60 -12.93 2.28
N GLU A 371 -54.57 -13.83 2.11
CA GLU A 371 -55.95 -13.50 2.41
C GLU A 371 -56.16 -13.42 3.92
N LYS A 372 -56.64 -12.27 4.40
CA LYS A 372 -56.97 -12.05 5.83
C LYS A 372 -58.34 -11.43 5.95
N VAL A 373 -59.06 -11.80 7.02
CA VAL A 373 -60.31 -11.16 7.41
C VAL A 373 -59.99 -9.88 8.19
N VAL A 374 -60.37 -8.72 7.65
CA VAL A 374 -60.19 -7.44 8.33
C VAL A 374 -61.14 -7.37 9.54
N THR A 375 -60.62 -7.20 10.75
CA THR A 375 -61.40 -7.41 11.98
C THR A 375 -62.54 -6.40 12.17
N GLN A 376 -62.38 -5.18 11.68
CA GLN A 376 -63.36 -4.10 11.87
C GLN A 376 -64.63 -4.25 11.00
N CYS A 377 -64.53 -4.92 9.85
CA CYS A 377 -65.64 -5.03 8.89
C CYS A 377 -65.91 -6.47 8.42
N LYS A 378 -65.07 -7.44 8.81
CA LYS A 378 -65.13 -8.86 8.44
C LYS A 378 -64.98 -9.15 6.93
N HIS A 379 -64.56 -8.18 6.12
CA HIS A 379 -64.26 -8.42 4.70
C HIS A 379 -62.93 -9.19 4.52
N LEU A 380 -62.89 -10.06 3.51
CA LEU A 380 -61.67 -10.72 3.06
C LEU A 380 -60.87 -9.77 2.17
N GLN A 381 -59.58 -9.62 2.44
CA GLN A 381 -58.68 -8.76 1.68
C GLN A 381 -57.31 -9.40 1.54
N MET A 382 -56.62 -9.09 0.43
CA MET A 382 -55.23 -9.49 0.19
C MET A 382 -54.29 -8.52 0.92
N VAL A 383 -53.86 -8.91 2.11
CA VAL A 383 -53.09 -8.08 3.04
C VAL A 383 -51.65 -8.62 3.14
N PRO A 384 -50.61 -7.77 3.19
CA PRO A 384 -49.25 -8.25 3.45
C PRO A 384 -49.19 -9.15 4.69
N CYS A 385 -48.46 -10.26 4.62
CA CYS A 385 -48.43 -11.25 5.69
C CYS A 385 -47.98 -10.68 7.04
N SER A 386 -47.07 -9.70 7.06
CA SER A 386 -46.68 -9.01 8.31
C SER A 386 -47.70 -8.01 8.82
N GLN A 387 -48.57 -7.48 7.96
CA GLN A 387 -49.53 -6.45 8.33
C GLN A 387 -50.64 -7.02 9.23
N ASN A 388 -50.86 -6.35 10.37
CA ASN A 388 -51.93 -6.71 11.31
C ASN A 388 -53.31 -6.39 10.69
N PRO A 389 -54.25 -7.36 10.63
CA PRO A 389 -55.61 -7.14 10.13
C PRO A 389 -56.41 -6.06 10.87
N GLN A 390 -56.05 -5.75 12.12
CA GLN A 390 -56.74 -4.74 12.92
C GLN A 390 -56.43 -3.31 12.49
N THR A 391 -55.25 -3.08 11.93
CA THR A 391 -54.80 -1.75 11.50
C THR A 391 -54.92 -1.56 9.99
N PHE A 392 -55.30 -2.60 9.25
CA PHE A 392 -55.48 -2.54 7.81
C PHE A 392 -56.79 -1.84 7.45
N ILE A 393 -56.72 -0.79 6.64
CA ILE A 393 -57.90 -0.11 6.10
C ILE A 393 -58.44 -0.95 4.94
N CYS A 394 -59.69 -1.41 5.06
CA CYS A 394 -60.32 -2.26 4.05
C CYS A 394 -60.53 -1.44 2.75
N GLN A 395 -60.25 -2.05 1.61
CA GLN A 395 -60.35 -1.39 0.30
C GLN A 395 -61.71 -1.63 -0.40
N GLU A 396 -62.63 -2.36 0.26
CA GLU A 396 -64.00 -2.51 -0.24
C GLU A 396 -64.77 -1.19 -0.16
N PRO A 397 -65.74 -0.94 -1.06
CA PRO A 397 -66.60 0.24 -1.00
C PRO A 397 -67.36 0.34 0.33
N CYS A 398 -67.51 1.55 0.85
CA CYS A 398 -68.29 1.78 2.07
C CYS A 398 -69.79 1.57 1.80
N GLN A 399 -70.40 0.62 2.51
CA GLN A 399 -71.83 0.27 2.35
C GLN A 399 -72.79 1.23 3.09
N LYS A 400 -72.29 2.34 3.65
CA LYS A 400 -73.13 3.32 4.39
C LYS A 400 -73.72 4.36 3.44
N LEU A 401 -74.94 4.79 3.73
CA LEU A 401 -75.58 5.93 3.08
C LEU A 401 -75.28 7.23 3.84
N LEU A 402 -75.07 8.31 3.10
CA LEU A 402 -74.97 9.67 3.63
C LEU A 402 -76.36 10.18 4.06
N GLU A 403 -76.43 11.28 4.83
CA GLU A 403 -77.69 11.90 5.26
C GLU A 403 -78.62 12.26 4.10
N CYS A 404 -78.06 12.55 2.91
CA CYS A 404 -78.82 12.82 1.69
C CYS A 404 -79.36 11.55 1.00
N GLY A 405 -79.15 10.36 1.56
CA GLY A 405 -79.63 9.07 1.03
C GLY A 405 -78.75 8.43 -0.05
N HIS A 406 -77.63 9.05 -0.44
CA HIS A 406 -76.69 8.52 -1.44
C HIS A 406 -75.59 7.65 -0.82
N PRO A 407 -75.02 6.67 -1.55
CA PRO A 407 -73.91 5.85 -1.05
C PRO A 407 -72.66 6.68 -0.76
N CYS A 408 -71.94 6.29 0.28
CA CYS A 408 -70.66 6.89 0.63
C CYS A 408 -69.60 6.56 -0.43
N ASP A 409 -68.80 7.56 -0.78
CA ASP A 409 -67.75 7.46 -1.81
C ASP A 409 -66.37 7.05 -1.24
N THR A 410 -66.31 6.68 0.04
CA THR A 410 -65.06 6.21 0.67
C THR A 410 -64.98 4.69 0.70
N VAL A 411 -63.82 4.16 1.10
CA VAL A 411 -63.65 2.74 1.39
C VAL A 411 -64.11 2.39 2.81
N CYS A 412 -64.32 1.10 3.04
CA CYS A 412 -64.77 0.52 4.30
C CYS A 412 -63.70 0.67 5.39
N GLY A 413 -64.06 1.25 6.54
CA GLY A 413 -63.13 1.46 7.66
C GLY A 413 -62.52 2.87 7.73
N GLU A 414 -62.68 3.69 6.67
CA GLU A 414 -62.44 5.13 6.74
C GLU A 414 -63.67 5.90 7.24
N LEU A 415 -63.46 7.12 7.72
CA LEU A 415 -64.54 8.03 8.10
C LEU A 415 -65.31 8.46 6.84
N CYS A 416 -66.63 8.25 6.86
CA CYS A 416 -67.51 8.61 5.74
C CYS A 416 -67.39 10.10 5.39
N THR A 417 -67.38 10.40 4.09
CA THR A 417 -67.39 11.77 3.58
C THR A 417 -68.67 12.50 4.00
N ARG A 418 -68.56 13.77 4.38
CA ARG A 418 -69.73 14.62 4.69
C ARG A 418 -70.31 15.33 3.46
N LYS A 419 -69.58 15.33 2.34
CA LYS A 419 -69.98 15.97 1.08
C LYS A 419 -70.38 14.89 0.07
N CYS A 420 -71.63 14.92 -0.34
CA CYS A 420 -72.14 14.05 -1.39
C CYS A 420 -71.77 14.62 -2.76
N ILE A 421 -71.07 13.84 -3.58
CA ILE A 421 -70.70 14.23 -4.96
C ILE A 421 -71.76 13.84 -6.01
N VAL A 422 -72.82 13.13 -5.59
CA VAL A 422 -73.92 12.76 -6.48
C VAL A 422 -74.71 14.01 -6.87
N LYS A 423 -74.82 14.28 -8.17
CA LYS A 423 -75.58 15.40 -8.72
C LYS A 423 -77.08 15.13 -8.60
N VAL A 424 -77.80 16.02 -7.92
CA VAL A 424 -79.27 15.98 -7.81
C VAL A 424 -79.92 17.02 -8.72
N ILE A 425 -81.08 16.68 -9.29
CA ILE A 425 -81.86 17.61 -10.13
C ILE A 425 -82.85 18.34 -9.24
N LEU A 426 -82.63 19.64 -9.03
CA LEU A 426 -83.51 20.49 -8.22
C LEU A 426 -84.51 21.23 -9.12
N LYS A 427 -85.80 20.88 -9.03
CA LYS A 427 -86.87 21.67 -9.66
C LYS A 427 -87.20 22.85 -8.74
N LEU A 428 -86.74 24.05 -9.11
CA LEU A 428 -87.11 25.29 -8.44
C LEU A 428 -88.55 25.65 -8.81
N LYS A 429 -89.38 26.02 -7.83
CA LYS A 429 -90.71 26.58 -8.08
C LYS A 429 -90.55 28.01 -8.56
N CYS A 430 -91.07 28.34 -9.73
CA CYS A 430 -91.19 29.71 -10.21
C CYS A 430 -92.31 30.44 -9.47
#